data_AF-A0A2V7FBN3-F1
#
_entry.id   AF-A0A2V7FBN3-F1
#
_cell.length_a   1.000
_cell.length_b   1.000
_cell.length_c   1.000
_cell.angle_alpha   90.00
_cell.angle_beta   90.00
_cell.angle_gamma   90.00
#
_symmetry.space_group_name_H-M   'P 1'
#
loop_
_entity.id
_entity.type
_entity.pdbx_description
1 polymer ?
#
loop_
_entity_poly.entity_id
_entity_poly.type
_entity_poly.pdbx_seq_one_letter_code
_entity_poly.pdbx_strand_id
1 'polypeptide(L)'
;MTAAALERLRDRAFRRLPSRRVRSERAALGFVEEVGFCSTFYRFPDGVACLWEAVVGGANPRWPRRSHHDAGIGLTWELKDTLPSKKRVYYGKLLKGRPLLVALELFPAFYGLIRGRQRARDYREEYAAGRMSHTARRLMDALVREHPQYTRGLRANTFMLEPSKTREFERAMAELQQGLWVVKTEERYEPTFSYRWDLVEAWLPGAVAEGRRLSRERALERLIERYTRGAIFSNERVLARLFGLRAEEVTRVVGRLVTTGALRADCIVDGWPGRWLVHA
;
A
#
# COMPACT_ATOMS: atom_id res chain seq x y z
N MET A 1 -4.20 -23.08 20.75
CA MET A 1 -3.22 -22.85 19.65
C MET A 1 -2.22 -21.86 20.18
N THR A 2 -0.93 -22.11 20.10
CA THR A 2 0.04 -21.27 20.81
C THR A 2 0.45 -20.03 20.02
N ALA A 3 0.71 -18.93 20.71
CA ALA A 3 1.26 -17.71 20.12
C ALA A 3 2.53 -17.99 19.29
N ALA A 4 3.43 -18.82 19.82
CA ALA A 4 4.67 -19.20 19.13
C ALA A 4 4.43 -19.94 17.81
N ALA A 5 3.39 -20.77 17.70
CA ALA A 5 3.07 -21.45 16.45
C ALA A 5 2.57 -20.47 15.38
N LEU A 6 1.69 -19.54 15.76
CA LEU A 6 1.18 -18.50 14.85
C LEU A 6 2.28 -17.54 14.39
N GLU A 7 3.16 -17.10 15.29
CA GLU A 7 4.28 -16.23 14.92
C GLU A 7 5.25 -16.95 13.98
N ARG A 8 5.53 -18.24 14.16
CA ARG A 8 6.34 -19.01 13.19
C ARG A 8 5.70 -19.08 11.81
N LEU A 9 4.38 -19.24 11.74
CA LEU A 9 3.66 -19.21 10.46
C LEU A 9 3.76 -17.83 9.80
N ARG A 10 3.58 -16.74 10.57
CA ARG A 10 3.75 -15.38 10.09
C ARG A 10 5.18 -15.10 9.65
N ASP A 11 6.19 -15.54 10.40
CA ASP A 11 7.60 -15.40 10.02
C ASP A 11 7.92 -16.09 8.71
N ARG A 12 7.33 -17.26 8.47
CA ARG A 12 7.44 -17.95 7.18
C ARG A 12 6.76 -17.16 6.06
N ALA A 13 5.52 -16.69 6.27
CA ALA A 13 4.76 -15.92 5.29
C ALA A 13 5.43 -14.58 4.95
N PHE A 14 5.95 -13.88 5.96
CA PHE A 14 6.66 -12.61 5.81
C PHE A 14 8.13 -12.78 5.40
N ARG A 15 8.56 -14.02 5.14
CA ARG A 15 9.93 -14.37 4.75
C ARG A 15 10.99 -13.86 5.73
N ARG A 16 10.67 -13.81 7.02
CA ARG A 16 11.53 -13.36 8.13
C ARG A 16 12.47 -14.46 8.63
N LEU A 17 12.89 -15.36 7.74
CA LEU A 17 13.84 -16.45 8.00
C LEU A 17 15.00 -16.36 7.02
N PRO A 18 16.27 -16.61 7.43
CA PRO A 18 17.43 -16.50 6.54
C PRO A 18 17.34 -17.35 5.27
N SER A 19 16.70 -18.52 5.36
CA SER A 19 16.49 -19.44 4.24
C SER A 19 15.42 -18.96 3.24
N ARG A 20 14.57 -18.00 3.63
CA ARG A 20 13.43 -17.50 2.83
C ARG A 20 13.67 -16.09 2.25
N ARG A 21 14.85 -15.51 2.47
CA ARG A 21 15.20 -14.13 2.06
C ARG A 21 14.82 -13.82 0.62
N VAL A 22 14.28 -12.64 0.42
CA VAL A 22 14.16 -12.02 -0.90
C VAL A 22 15.55 -11.57 -1.37
N ARG A 23 15.99 -12.10 -2.51
CA ARG A 23 17.33 -11.84 -3.08
C ARG A 23 17.30 -11.31 -4.52
N SER A 24 16.12 -11.12 -5.10
CA SER A 24 15.97 -10.71 -6.49
C SER A 24 14.60 -10.08 -6.74
N GLU A 25 14.46 -9.38 -7.87
CA GLU A 25 13.19 -8.80 -8.33
C GLU A 25 12.08 -9.84 -8.45
N ARG A 26 12.37 -11.00 -9.06
CA ARG A 26 11.40 -12.12 -9.16
C ARG A 26 10.94 -12.60 -7.79
N ALA A 27 11.87 -12.75 -6.84
CA ALA A 27 11.53 -13.16 -5.48
C ALA A 27 10.72 -12.10 -4.75
N ALA A 28 11.02 -10.81 -4.95
CA ALA A 28 10.29 -9.70 -4.36
C ALA A 28 8.87 -9.57 -4.91
N LEU A 29 8.69 -9.74 -6.23
CA LEU A 29 7.37 -9.76 -6.83
C LEU A 29 6.52 -10.90 -6.25
N GLY A 30 7.05 -12.13 -6.25
CA GLY A 30 6.35 -13.28 -5.67
C GLY A 30 6.03 -13.08 -4.19
N PHE A 31 6.89 -12.37 -3.44
CA PHE A 31 6.59 -12.00 -2.06
C PHE A 31 5.40 -11.05 -1.95
N VAL A 32 5.39 -9.95 -2.71
CA VAL A 32 4.28 -8.97 -2.71
C VAL A 32 2.97 -9.65 -3.14
N GLU A 33 3.03 -10.51 -4.15
CA GLU A 33 1.88 -11.31 -4.61
C GLU A 33 1.42 -12.29 -3.52
N GLU A 34 2.31 -12.99 -2.83
CA GLU A 34 1.95 -13.91 -1.74
C GLU A 34 1.25 -13.18 -0.58
N VAL A 35 1.79 -12.05 -0.12
CA VAL A 35 1.23 -11.29 1.02
C VAL A 35 0.15 -10.28 0.63
N GLY A 36 -0.11 -10.07 -0.66
CA GLY A 36 -1.05 -9.10 -1.22
C GLY A 36 -0.52 -7.66 -1.23
N PHE A 37 0.04 -7.19 -0.12
CA PHE A 37 0.73 -5.91 -0.02
C PHE A 37 1.75 -5.89 1.12
N CYS A 38 2.78 -5.06 0.99
CA CYS A 38 3.78 -4.85 2.03
C CYS A 38 4.24 -3.39 2.05
N SER A 39 4.80 -2.98 3.18
CA SER A 39 5.57 -1.73 3.25
C SER A 39 6.97 -1.93 2.68
N THR A 40 7.68 -0.82 2.46
CA THR A 40 9.11 -0.89 2.08
C THR A 40 10.00 -1.07 3.31
N PHE A 41 10.00 -0.08 4.21
CA PHE A 41 10.81 -0.05 5.44
C PHE A 41 9.96 0.11 6.71
N TYR A 42 8.70 0.56 6.59
CA TYR A 42 7.87 0.88 7.75
C TYR A 42 7.23 -0.38 8.35
N ARG A 43 7.54 -0.70 9.59
CA ARG A 43 6.93 -1.84 10.29
C ARG A 43 5.59 -1.43 10.88
N PHE A 44 4.50 -1.95 10.31
CA PHE A 44 3.16 -1.71 10.83
C PHE A 44 2.92 -2.52 12.11
N PRO A 45 2.47 -1.89 13.21
CA PRO A 45 2.05 -2.63 14.41
C PRO A 45 0.79 -3.47 14.14
N ASP A 46 0.07 -3.18 13.06
CA ASP A 46 -1.09 -3.92 12.57
C ASP A 46 -0.74 -5.23 11.85
N GLY A 47 0.54 -5.63 11.79
CA GLY A 47 0.92 -6.90 11.15
C GLY A 47 0.83 -6.87 9.63
N VAL A 48 1.29 -5.78 9.00
CA VAL A 48 1.53 -5.72 7.55
C VAL A 48 2.97 -6.15 7.28
N ALA A 49 3.17 -6.97 6.26
CA ALA A 49 4.48 -7.41 5.80
C ALA A 49 5.40 -6.23 5.45
N CYS A 50 6.71 -6.42 5.57
CA CYS A 50 7.73 -5.41 5.26
C CYS A 50 8.78 -5.99 4.32
N LEU A 51 9.00 -5.35 3.16
CA LEU A 51 9.98 -5.80 2.17
C LEU A 51 11.39 -5.86 2.75
N TRP A 52 11.79 -4.87 3.54
CA TRP A 52 13.12 -4.86 4.17
C TRP A 52 13.32 -6.04 5.12
N GLU A 53 12.29 -6.42 5.91
CA GLU A 53 12.36 -7.61 6.77
C GLU A 53 12.50 -8.89 5.95
N ALA A 54 11.80 -8.97 4.82
CA ALA A 54 11.88 -10.10 3.89
C ALA A 54 13.23 -10.19 3.17
N VAL A 55 13.85 -9.05 2.84
CA VAL A 55 15.20 -8.98 2.26
C VAL A 55 16.25 -9.40 3.29
N VAL A 56 16.16 -8.86 4.50
CA VAL A 56 17.06 -9.21 5.62
C VAL A 56 16.80 -10.63 6.14
N GLY A 57 15.61 -11.18 5.91
CA GLY A 57 15.22 -12.52 6.37
C GLY A 57 15.21 -12.63 7.89
N GLY A 58 14.68 -11.62 8.57
CA GLY A 58 14.58 -11.56 10.02
C GLY A 58 13.55 -10.53 10.45
N ALA A 59 12.88 -10.79 11.57
CA ALA A 59 11.96 -9.83 12.17
C ALA A 59 12.73 -8.73 12.90
N ASN A 60 12.20 -7.50 12.83
CA ASN A 60 12.74 -6.34 13.53
C ASN A 60 14.25 -6.10 13.32
N PRO A 61 14.76 -6.11 12.07
CA PRO A 61 16.17 -5.85 11.84
C PRO A 61 16.54 -4.45 12.33
N ARG A 62 17.74 -4.33 12.90
CA ARG A 62 18.26 -3.05 13.40
C ARG A 62 18.72 -2.21 12.21
N TRP A 63 18.35 -0.93 12.20
CA TRP A 63 18.87 -0.02 11.17
C TRP A 63 20.41 0.05 11.27
N PRO A 64 21.14 -0.21 10.17
CA PRO A 64 22.60 -0.18 10.17
C PRO A 64 23.12 1.25 10.29
N ARG A 65 24.26 1.41 10.98
CA ARG A 65 24.90 2.74 11.16
C ARG A 65 25.37 3.36 9.84
N ARG A 66 25.81 2.52 8.88
CA ARG A 66 26.27 2.92 7.55
C ARG A 66 25.27 2.47 6.49
N SER A 67 24.06 3.03 6.51
CA SER A 67 22.94 2.60 5.67
C SER A 67 23.18 2.76 4.16
N HIS A 68 24.03 3.71 3.74
CA HIS A 68 24.33 3.96 2.32
C HIS A 68 25.10 2.82 1.64
N HIS A 69 25.73 1.92 2.41
CA HIS A 69 26.49 0.78 1.88
C HIS A 69 25.92 -0.57 2.34
N ASP A 70 24.74 -0.57 2.98
CA ASP A 70 24.12 -1.80 3.44
C ASP A 70 23.40 -2.50 2.27
N ALA A 71 23.80 -3.74 1.99
CA ALA A 71 23.25 -4.50 0.86
C ALA A 71 21.74 -4.76 0.99
N GLY A 72 21.22 -4.91 2.21
CA GLY A 72 19.79 -5.13 2.44
C GLY A 72 18.96 -3.88 2.18
N ILE A 73 19.47 -2.71 2.62
CA ILE A 73 18.87 -1.42 2.31
C ILE A 73 18.96 -1.12 0.81
N GLY A 74 20.15 -1.29 0.21
CA GLY A 74 20.37 -1.07 -1.22
C GLY A 74 19.43 -1.90 -2.08
N LEU A 75 19.34 -3.20 -1.84
CA LEU A 75 18.41 -4.08 -2.55
C LEU A 75 16.95 -3.68 -2.31
N THR A 76 16.57 -3.28 -1.10
CA THR A 76 15.18 -2.83 -0.83
C THR A 76 14.82 -1.57 -1.63
N TRP A 77 15.74 -0.61 -1.75
CA TRP A 77 15.55 0.58 -2.59
C TRP A 77 15.44 0.23 -4.06
N GLU A 78 16.37 -0.59 -4.57
CA GLU A 78 16.36 -1.07 -5.96
C GLU A 78 15.01 -1.72 -6.30
N LEU A 79 14.55 -2.68 -5.48
CA LEU A 79 13.28 -3.38 -5.71
C LEU A 79 12.07 -2.44 -5.67
N LYS A 80 12.08 -1.44 -4.80
CA LYS A 80 11.04 -0.41 -4.71
C LYS A 80 11.03 0.52 -5.93
N ASP A 81 12.14 0.64 -6.67
CA ASP A 81 12.22 1.42 -7.91
C ASP A 81 11.90 0.57 -9.14
N THR A 82 12.45 -0.64 -9.22
CA THR A 82 12.32 -1.49 -10.42
C THR A 82 10.94 -2.13 -10.55
N LEU A 83 10.32 -2.59 -9.46
CA LEU A 83 9.01 -3.24 -9.54
C LEU A 83 7.91 -2.29 -10.05
N PRO A 84 7.76 -1.05 -9.54
CA PRO A 84 6.73 -0.14 -10.04
C PRO A 84 7.05 0.42 -11.43
N SER A 85 8.31 0.70 -11.74
CA SER A 85 8.69 1.20 -13.07
C SER A 85 8.39 0.20 -14.19
N LYS A 86 8.53 -1.09 -13.91
CA LYS A 86 8.12 -2.21 -14.79
C LYS A 86 6.63 -2.55 -14.70
N LYS A 87 5.81 -1.74 -14.00
CA LYS A 87 4.39 -1.98 -13.74
C LYS A 87 4.10 -3.39 -13.22
N ARG A 88 4.91 -3.91 -12.29
CA ARG A 88 4.68 -5.24 -11.68
C ARG A 88 3.89 -5.15 -10.38
N VAL A 89 3.97 -4.02 -9.69
CA VAL A 89 3.24 -3.72 -8.46
C VAL A 89 2.82 -2.25 -8.48
N TYR A 90 1.76 -1.90 -7.77
CA TYR A 90 1.44 -0.50 -7.48
C TYR A 90 2.30 -0.02 -6.31
N TYR A 91 2.86 1.18 -6.41
CA TYR A 91 3.57 1.84 -5.30
C TYR A 91 2.93 3.18 -4.95
N GLY A 92 2.53 3.35 -3.69
CA GLY A 92 1.87 4.57 -3.21
C GLY A 92 1.53 4.53 -1.73
N LYS A 93 0.66 5.44 -1.29
CA LYS A 93 0.35 5.65 0.14
C LYS A 93 -1.10 5.30 0.46
N LEU A 94 -1.44 4.01 0.53
CA LEU A 94 -2.85 3.58 0.68
C LEU A 94 -3.30 3.31 2.12
N LEU A 95 -2.37 3.02 3.03
CA LEU A 95 -2.68 2.79 4.45
C LEU A 95 -1.86 3.73 5.33
N LYS A 96 -2.56 4.51 6.16
CA LYS A 96 -1.96 5.42 7.16
C LYS A 96 -0.92 6.40 6.58
N GLY A 97 -1.06 6.77 5.30
CA GLY A 97 -0.10 7.64 4.60
C GLY A 97 1.30 7.05 4.45
N ARG A 98 1.49 5.73 4.66
CA ARG A 98 2.79 5.05 4.57
C ARG A 98 3.01 4.45 3.18
N PRO A 99 4.26 4.42 2.68
CA PRO A 99 4.57 3.79 1.40
C PRO A 99 4.30 2.28 1.42
N LEU A 100 3.60 1.81 0.39
CA LEU A 100 3.22 0.42 0.19
C LEU A 100 3.52 -0.03 -1.23
N LEU A 101 3.92 -1.28 -1.37
CA LEU A 101 3.88 -2.06 -2.59
C LEU A 101 2.63 -2.95 -2.55
N VAL A 102 1.83 -2.93 -3.61
CA VAL A 102 0.55 -3.65 -3.69
C VAL A 102 0.55 -4.53 -4.93
N ALA A 103 0.21 -5.80 -4.77
CA ALA A 103 0.00 -6.72 -5.87
C ALA A 103 -1.08 -6.17 -6.81
N LEU A 104 -0.83 -6.14 -8.12
CA LEU A 104 -1.75 -5.52 -9.07
C LEU A 104 -3.12 -6.21 -9.12
N GLU A 105 -3.19 -7.51 -8.85
CA GLU A 105 -4.45 -8.25 -8.72
C GLU A 105 -5.33 -7.73 -7.57
N LEU A 106 -4.71 -7.25 -6.48
CA LEU A 106 -5.43 -6.71 -5.32
C LEU A 106 -5.77 -5.22 -5.49
N PHE A 107 -5.09 -4.52 -6.40
CA PHE A 107 -5.27 -3.08 -6.61
C PHE A 107 -6.73 -2.65 -6.89
N PRO A 108 -7.54 -3.37 -7.70
CA PRO A 108 -8.96 -3.04 -7.88
C PRO A 108 -9.74 -2.92 -6.56
N ALA A 109 -9.44 -3.75 -5.56
CA ALA A 109 -10.11 -3.71 -4.27
C ALA A 109 -9.74 -2.44 -3.48
N PHE A 110 -8.46 -2.02 -3.49
CA PHE A 110 -8.07 -0.72 -2.94
C PHE A 110 -8.78 0.44 -3.65
N TYR A 111 -8.86 0.39 -4.97
CA TYR A 111 -9.56 1.42 -5.75
C TYR A 111 -11.04 1.49 -5.39
N GLY A 112 -11.75 0.36 -5.38
CA GLY A 112 -13.15 0.29 -5.00
C GLY A 112 -13.41 0.77 -3.56
N LEU A 113 -12.48 0.52 -2.64
CA LEU A 113 -12.59 0.99 -1.26
C LEU A 113 -12.40 2.51 -1.13
N ILE A 114 -11.37 3.06 -1.77
CA ILE A 114 -10.94 4.46 -1.59
C ILE A 114 -11.76 5.41 -2.46
N ARG A 115 -12.06 5.01 -3.70
CA ARG A 115 -12.70 5.86 -4.72
C ARG A 115 -14.09 5.40 -5.13
N GLY A 116 -14.42 4.14 -4.88
CA GLY A 116 -15.68 3.57 -5.35
C GLY A 116 -15.83 3.78 -6.86
N ARG A 117 -16.89 4.48 -7.26
CA ARG A 117 -17.22 4.71 -8.68
C ARG A 117 -16.55 5.94 -9.30
N GLN A 118 -15.88 6.76 -8.49
CA GLN A 118 -15.27 8.01 -8.93
C GLN A 118 -14.22 7.77 -10.01
N ARG A 119 -14.03 8.77 -10.86
CA ARG A 119 -13.01 8.86 -11.91
C ARG A 119 -12.03 9.99 -11.61
N ALA A 120 -10.92 10.05 -12.32
CA ALA A 120 -9.93 11.12 -12.18
C ALA A 120 -10.55 12.51 -12.44
N ARG A 121 -11.53 12.61 -13.36
CA ARG A 121 -12.21 13.88 -13.68
C ARG A 121 -13.07 14.46 -12.55
N ASP A 122 -13.43 13.65 -11.56
CA ASP A 122 -14.33 14.05 -10.47
C ASP A 122 -13.61 14.84 -9.36
N TYR A 123 -12.29 15.12 -9.51
CA TYR A 123 -11.48 15.83 -8.51
C TYR A 123 -12.02 17.24 -8.19
N ARG A 124 -12.68 17.89 -9.15
CA ARG A 124 -13.29 19.22 -8.95
C ARG A 124 -14.49 19.16 -8.01
N GLU A 125 -15.27 18.08 -8.07
CA GLU A 125 -16.41 17.85 -7.17
C GLU A 125 -15.92 17.58 -5.74
N GLU A 126 -14.83 16.81 -5.58
CA GLU A 126 -14.19 16.59 -4.28
C GLU A 126 -13.64 17.88 -3.67
N TYR A 127 -13.04 18.74 -4.50
CA TYR A 127 -12.61 20.07 -4.06
C TYR A 127 -13.80 20.96 -3.66
N ALA A 128 -14.84 21.03 -4.49
CA ALA A 128 -16.05 21.82 -4.21
C ALA A 128 -16.75 21.36 -2.93
N ALA A 129 -16.68 20.07 -2.61
CA ALA A 129 -17.22 19.50 -1.39
C ALA A 129 -16.27 19.57 -0.17
N GLY A 130 -15.13 20.27 -0.28
CA GLY A 130 -14.18 20.48 0.81
C GLY A 130 -13.33 19.26 1.19
N ARG A 131 -13.32 18.21 0.36
CA ARG A 131 -12.59 16.95 0.62
C ARG A 131 -11.20 16.89 -0.03
N MET A 132 -10.88 17.86 -0.88
CA MET A 132 -9.56 18.01 -1.51
C MET A 132 -8.97 19.39 -1.18
N SER A 133 -7.68 19.47 -0.89
CA SER A 133 -7.01 20.74 -0.66
C SER A 133 -6.85 21.55 -1.94
N HIS A 134 -6.75 22.88 -1.79
CA HIS A 134 -6.53 23.77 -2.93
C HIS A 134 -5.26 23.43 -3.72
N THR A 135 -4.16 23.10 -3.02
CA THR A 135 -2.90 22.68 -3.64
C THR A 135 -3.06 21.36 -4.40
N ALA A 136 -3.72 20.36 -3.82
CA ALA A 136 -3.99 19.08 -4.50
C ALA A 136 -4.83 19.29 -5.77
N ARG A 137 -5.86 20.14 -5.71
CA ARG A 137 -6.66 20.53 -6.89
C ARG A 137 -5.84 21.22 -7.97
N ARG A 138 -4.90 22.12 -7.62
CA ARG A 138 -3.97 22.77 -8.59
C ARG A 138 -3.05 21.76 -9.27
N LEU A 139 -2.53 20.78 -8.53
CA LEU A 139 -1.72 19.70 -9.09
C LEU A 139 -2.55 18.82 -10.04
N MET A 140 -3.80 18.54 -9.69
CA MET A 140 -4.73 17.81 -10.56
C MET A 140 -5.08 18.58 -11.82
N ASP A 141 -5.31 19.89 -11.76
CA ASP A 141 -5.51 20.74 -12.96
C ASP A 141 -4.35 20.58 -13.94
N ALA A 142 -3.12 20.62 -13.44
CA ALA A 142 -1.91 20.49 -14.27
C ALA A 142 -1.81 19.09 -14.88
N LEU A 143 -2.02 18.03 -14.07
CA LEU A 143 -1.92 16.64 -14.53
C LEU A 143 -3.05 16.22 -15.47
N VAL A 144 -4.26 16.73 -15.30
CA VAL A 144 -5.39 16.44 -16.21
C VAL A 144 -5.17 17.11 -17.57
N ARG A 145 -4.48 18.26 -17.61
CA ARG A 145 -4.11 18.92 -18.87
C ARG A 145 -2.98 18.19 -19.59
N GLU A 146 -1.96 17.76 -18.83
CA GLU A 146 -0.78 17.11 -19.37
C GLU A 146 -0.27 16.07 -18.37
N HIS A 147 -0.23 14.80 -18.78
CA HIS A 147 0.41 13.73 -18.03
C HIS A 147 1.11 12.76 -19.00
N PRO A 148 2.16 12.06 -18.56
CA PRO A 148 2.82 12.18 -17.26
C PRO A 148 3.72 13.42 -17.15
N GLN A 149 4.00 13.88 -15.93
CA GLN A 149 4.93 14.98 -15.66
C GLN A 149 6.01 14.60 -14.65
N TYR A 150 7.23 15.11 -14.84
CA TYR A 150 8.27 15.04 -13.82
C TYR A 150 8.02 16.08 -12.71
N THR A 151 8.45 15.80 -11.47
CA THR A 151 8.28 16.70 -10.31
C THR A 151 8.65 18.15 -10.60
N ARG A 152 9.78 18.39 -11.27
CA ARG A 152 10.22 19.76 -11.60
C ARG A 152 9.22 20.48 -12.52
N GLY A 153 8.74 19.81 -13.57
CA GLY A 153 7.74 20.35 -14.50
C GLY A 153 6.40 20.60 -13.81
N LEU A 154 5.94 19.63 -13.01
CA LEU A 154 4.70 19.77 -12.24
C LEU A 154 4.76 20.94 -11.24
N ARG A 155 5.91 21.13 -10.58
CA ARG A 155 6.14 22.28 -9.69
C ARG A 155 6.18 23.60 -10.48
N ALA A 156 6.79 23.65 -11.66
CA ALA A 156 6.78 24.85 -12.51
C ALA A 156 5.35 25.22 -12.93
N ASN A 157 4.60 24.24 -13.44
CA ASN A 157 3.21 24.39 -13.91
C ASN A 157 2.22 24.76 -12.79
N THR A 158 2.63 24.64 -11.53
CA THR A 158 1.81 24.99 -10.36
C THR A 158 2.44 26.08 -9.48
N PHE A 159 3.47 26.78 -9.98
CA PHE A 159 4.14 27.87 -9.26
C PHE A 159 4.66 27.45 -7.87
N MET A 160 5.28 26.27 -7.81
CA MET A 160 5.81 25.65 -6.58
C MET A 160 7.31 25.34 -6.68
N LEU A 161 8.07 25.98 -7.60
CA LEU A 161 9.51 25.75 -7.74
C LEU A 161 10.32 26.18 -6.51
N GLU A 162 9.84 27.18 -5.78
CA GLU A 162 10.52 27.70 -4.60
C GLU A 162 10.70 26.64 -3.51
N PRO A 163 11.87 26.58 -2.83
CA PRO A 163 12.11 25.62 -1.75
C PRO A 163 11.10 25.72 -0.61
N SER A 164 10.61 26.92 -0.29
CA SER A 164 9.57 27.20 0.73
C SER A 164 8.27 26.42 0.49
N LYS A 165 7.98 26.07 -0.77
CA LYS A 165 6.76 25.34 -1.19
C LYS A 165 6.89 23.81 -1.10
N THR A 166 8.06 23.29 -0.74
CA THR A 166 8.32 21.83 -0.76
C THR A 166 7.38 21.05 0.16
N ARG A 167 7.20 21.49 1.42
CA ARG A 167 6.30 20.80 2.36
C ARG A 167 4.85 20.83 1.89
N GLU A 168 4.42 21.94 1.30
CA GLU A 168 3.08 22.10 0.73
C GLU A 168 2.86 21.13 -0.44
N PHE A 169 3.82 21.05 -1.35
CA PHE A 169 3.80 20.13 -2.49
C PHE A 169 3.78 18.67 -2.04
N GLU A 170 4.67 18.27 -1.12
CA GLU A 170 4.75 16.89 -0.64
C GLU A 170 3.47 16.45 0.09
N ARG A 171 2.86 17.35 0.86
CA ARG A 171 1.57 17.10 1.52
C ARG A 171 0.47 16.89 0.49
N ALA A 172 0.38 17.74 -0.52
CA ALA A 172 -0.60 17.62 -1.59
C ALA A 172 -0.39 16.35 -2.44
N MET A 173 0.86 15.99 -2.77
CA MET A 173 1.17 14.74 -3.43
C MET A 173 0.86 13.51 -2.57
N ALA A 174 1.03 13.59 -1.25
CA ALA A 174 0.64 12.52 -0.34
C ALA A 174 -0.88 12.37 -0.26
N GLU A 175 -1.63 13.48 -0.23
CA GLU A 175 -3.09 13.50 -0.32
C GLU A 175 -3.57 12.86 -1.63
N LEU A 176 -3.01 13.27 -2.77
CA LEU A 176 -3.38 12.73 -4.08
C LEU A 176 -3.06 11.24 -4.23
N GLN A 177 -1.96 10.76 -3.64
CA GLN A 177 -1.65 9.32 -3.60
C GLN A 177 -2.62 8.54 -2.72
N GLN A 178 -2.97 9.06 -1.54
CA GLN A 178 -3.95 8.44 -0.63
C GLN A 178 -5.33 8.34 -1.27
N GLY A 179 -5.71 9.35 -2.05
CA GLY A 179 -6.94 9.34 -2.84
C GLY A 179 -6.84 8.62 -4.18
N LEU A 180 -5.76 7.90 -4.50
CA LEU A 180 -5.58 7.22 -5.79
C LEU A 180 -5.86 8.12 -7.01
N TRP A 181 -5.51 9.40 -6.92
CA TRP A 181 -5.59 10.33 -8.06
C TRP A 181 -4.36 10.20 -8.95
N VAL A 182 -3.20 10.13 -8.30
CA VAL A 182 -1.88 10.12 -8.96
C VAL A 182 -1.07 8.92 -8.51
N VAL A 183 -0.13 8.52 -9.36
CA VAL A 183 0.82 7.44 -9.09
C VAL A 183 2.22 7.88 -9.49
N LYS A 184 3.21 7.45 -8.70
CA LYS A 184 4.62 7.56 -9.08
C LYS A 184 4.96 6.40 -10.02
N THR A 185 5.29 6.72 -11.26
CA THR A 185 5.56 5.72 -12.30
C THR A 185 7.05 5.42 -12.47
N GLU A 186 7.93 6.34 -12.07
CA GLU A 186 9.38 6.21 -12.24
C GLU A 186 10.13 7.09 -11.23
N GLU A 187 11.32 6.65 -10.84
CA GLU A 187 12.35 7.48 -10.20
C GLU A 187 13.54 7.56 -11.15
N ARG A 188 13.83 8.78 -11.61
CA ARG A 188 14.97 9.05 -12.49
C ARG A 188 16.06 9.69 -11.66
N TYR A 189 17.26 9.11 -11.62
CA TYR A 189 18.39 9.64 -10.87
C TYR A 189 19.27 10.60 -11.69
N GLU A 190 19.35 10.40 -13.01
CA GLU A 190 20.21 11.16 -13.92
C GLU A 190 19.43 12.04 -14.91
N PRO A 191 19.91 13.24 -15.29
CA PRO A 191 21.06 13.95 -14.71
C PRO A 191 20.78 14.56 -13.33
N THR A 192 19.51 14.56 -12.90
CA THR A 192 19.07 15.00 -11.58
C THR A 192 17.89 14.15 -11.11
N PHE A 193 17.84 13.89 -9.81
CA PHE A 193 16.78 13.10 -9.20
C PHE A 193 15.39 13.73 -9.42
N SER A 194 14.46 12.95 -9.97
CA SER A 194 13.09 13.38 -10.20
C SER A 194 12.14 12.20 -10.23
N TYR A 195 10.95 12.39 -9.67
CA TYR A 195 9.84 11.45 -9.82
C TYR A 195 9.03 11.77 -11.07
N ARG A 196 8.56 10.74 -11.76
CA ARG A 196 7.54 10.88 -12.81
C ARG A 196 6.16 10.54 -12.26
N TRP A 197 5.23 11.49 -12.37
CA TRP A 197 3.86 11.39 -11.88
C TRP A 197 2.89 11.24 -13.04
N ASP A 198 1.93 10.34 -12.87
CA ASP A 198 0.87 10.08 -13.84
C ASP A 198 -0.48 9.97 -13.11
N LEU A 199 -1.58 10.02 -13.86
CA LEU A 199 -2.90 9.72 -13.35
C LEU A 199 -3.04 8.20 -13.14
N VAL A 200 -3.63 7.79 -12.01
CA VAL A 200 -3.86 6.35 -11.74
C VAL A 200 -4.71 5.71 -12.83
N GLU A 201 -5.75 6.42 -13.30
CA GLU A 201 -6.66 5.95 -14.36
C GLU A 201 -5.97 5.80 -15.71
N ALA A 202 -4.94 6.60 -16.00
CA ALA A 202 -4.12 6.45 -17.21
C ALA A 202 -3.10 5.30 -17.08
N TRP A 203 -2.51 5.15 -15.89
CA TRP A 203 -1.46 4.16 -15.66
C TRP A 203 -2.00 2.72 -15.59
N LEU A 204 -3.16 2.50 -14.97
CA LEU A 204 -3.84 1.20 -14.78
C LEU A 204 -5.33 1.24 -15.18
N PRO A 205 -5.68 1.51 -16.45
CA PRO A 205 -7.07 1.69 -16.87
C PRO A 205 -7.95 0.46 -16.59
N GLY A 206 -7.43 -0.75 -16.83
CA GLY A 206 -8.16 -2.00 -16.59
C GLY A 206 -8.47 -2.24 -15.11
N ALA A 207 -7.47 -2.07 -14.24
CA ALA A 207 -7.64 -2.28 -12.80
C ALA A 207 -8.54 -1.21 -12.16
N VAL A 208 -8.48 0.03 -12.66
CA VAL A 208 -9.41 1.10 -12.27
C VAL A 208 -10.84 0.77 -12.72
N ALA A 209 -11.04 0.32 -13.96
CA ALA A 209 -12.35 -0.09 -14.45
C ALA A 209 -12.94 -1.26 -13.63
N GLU A 210 -12.12 -2.23 -13.25
CA GLU A 210 -12.54 -3.30 -12.34
C GLU A 210 -12.92 -2.76 -10.95
N GLY A 211 -12.05 -1.95 -10.34
CA GLY A 211 -12.28 -1.40 -9.01
C GLY A 211 -13.58 -0.58 -8.92
N ARG A 212 -13.91 0.18 -9.97
CA ARG A 212 -15.16 0.96 -10.06
C ARG A 212 -16.42 0.10 -10.12
N ARG A 213 -16.30 -1.16 -10.54
CA ARG A 213 -17.41 -2.13 -10.57
C ARG A 213 -17.58 -2.86 -9.24
N LEU A 214 -16.58 -2.84 -8.36
CA LEU A 214 -16.69 -3.46 -7.05
C LEU A 214 -17.61 -2.65 -6.14
N SER A 215 -18.52 -3.34 -5.44
CA SER A 215 -19.16 -2.75 -4.27
C SER A 215 -18.11 -2.54 -3.18
N ARG A 216 -18.33 -1.54 -2.31
CA ARG A 216 -17.46 -1.30 -1.15
C ARG A 216 -17.31 -2.56 -0.31
N GLU A 217 -18.39 -3.32 -0.11
CA GLU A 217 -18.37 -4.56 0.65
C GLU A 217 -17.50 -5.64 -0.01
N ARG A 218 -17.60 -5.83 -1.33
CA ARG A 218 -16.75 -6.80 -2.05
C ARG A 218 -15.28 -6.40 -2.05
N ALA A 219 -15.00 -5.09 -2.15
CA ALA A 219 -13.65 -4.56 -2.02
C ALA A 219 -13.07 -4.85 -0.63
N LEU A 220 -13.85 -4.62 0.43
CA LEU A 220 -13.45 -4.92 1.81
C LEU A 220 -13.21 -6.41 2.05
N GLU A 221 -14.11 -7.27 1.57
CA GLU A 221 -13.96 -8.72 1.67
C GLU A 221 -12.64 -9.19 1.05
N ARG A 222 -12.34 -8.75 -0.18
CA ARG A 222 -11.07 -9.06 -0.85
C ARG A 222 -9.86 -8.53 -0.08
N LEU A 223 -9.93 -7.30 0.45
CA LEU A 223 -8.81 -6.70 1.19
C LEU A 223 -8.55 -7.40 2.52
N ILE A 224 -9.60 -7.69 3.30
CA ILE A 224 -9.48 -8.33 4.62
C ILE A 224 -9.03 -9.78 4.46
N GLU A 225 -9.61 -10.52 3.52
CA GLU A 225 -9.20 -11.90 3.21
C GLU A 225 -7.73 -11.93 2.78
N ARG A 226 -7.34 -11.09 1.82
CA ARG A 226 -5.97 -11.11 1.31
C ARG A 226 -4.94 -10.68 2.34
N TYR A 227 -5.26 -9.68 3.16
CA TYR A 227 -4.43 -9.27 4.29
C TYR A 227 -4.30 -10.38 5.33
N THR A 228 -5.41 -11.02 5.74
CA THR A 228 -5.38 -12.06 6.77
C THR A 228 -4.66 -13.32 6.28
N ARG A 229 -4.77 -13.66 5.00
CA ARG A 229 -3.98 -14.73 4.36
C ARG A 229 -2.48 -14.47 4.47
N GLY A 230 -2.04 -13.24 4.15
CA GLY A 230 -0.63 -12.86 4.28
C GLY A 230 -0.16 -12.77 5.73
N ALA A 231 -0.95 -12.13 6.59
CA ALA A 231 -0.64 -11.87 7.99
C ALA A 231 -0.83 -13.09 8.91
N ILE A 232 -1.45 -14.16 8.42
CA ILE A 232 -1.86 -15.40 9.11
C ILE A 232 -2.96 -15.21 10.15
N PHE A 233 -2.89 -14.14 10.94
CA PHE A 233 -3.84 -13.83 12.00
C PHE A 233 -3.99 -12.33 12.20
N SER A 234 -5.11 -11.91 12.79
CA SER A 234 -5.39 -10.52 13.17
C SER A 234 -6.54 -10.47 14.19
N ASN A 235 -7.14 -9.32 14.40
CA ASN A 235 -8.41 -9.17 15.09
C ASN A 235 -9.20 -7.99 14.51
N GLU A 236 -10.50 -7.91 14.80
CA GLU A 236 -11.38 -6.89 14.24
C GLU A 236 -10.92 -5.45 14.54
N ARG A 237 -10.37 -5.22 15.75
CA ARG A 237 -9.85 -3.90 16.14
C ARG A 237 -8.64 -3.49 15.29
N VAL A 238 -7.74 -4.43 15.00
CA VAL A 238 -6.59 -4.21 14.11
C VAL A 238 -7.07 -3.94 12.69
N LEU A 239 -8.03 -4.72 12.18
CA LEU A 239 -8.61 -4.50 10.84
C LEU A 239 -9.26 -3.11 10.72
N ALA A 240 -10.10 -2.74 11.70
CA ALA A 240 -10.76 -1.44 11.75
C ALA A 240 -9.74 -0.30 11.75
N ARG A 241 -8.70 -0.41 12.60
CA ARG A 241 -7.63 0.58 12.66
C ARG A 241 -6.85 0.64 11.35
N LEU A 242 -6.39 -0.48 10.82
CA LEU A 242 -5.53 -0.55 9.63
C LEU A 242 -6.18 0.11 8.42
N PHE A 243 -7.43 -0.27 8.12
CA PHE A 243 -8.17 0.19 6.95
C PHE A 243 -9.00 1.45 7.20
N GLY A 244 -9.05 1.97 8.44
CA GLY A 244 -9.85 3.16 8.78
C GLY A 244 -11.35 2.92 8.66
N LEU A 245 -11.83 1.76 9.12
CA LEU A 245 -13.21 1.31 8.98
C LEU A 245 -13.96 1.42 10.31
N ARG A 246 -15.28 1.56 10.21
CA ARG A 246 -16.16 1.40 11.38
C ARG A 246 -16.20 -0.07 11.80
N ALA A 247 -16.34 -0.32 13.10
CA ALA A 247 -16.37 -1.68 13.65
C ALA A 247 -17.44 -2.56 12.98
N GLU A 248 -18.64 -2.03 12.79
CA GLU A 248 -19.76 -2.74 12.14
C GLU A 248 -19.45 -3.21 10.70
N GLU A 249 -18.67 -2.43 9.93
CA GLU A 249 -18.25 -2.83 8.59
C GLU A 249 -17.30 -4.01 8.65
N VAL A 250 -16.38 -4.01 9.64
CA VAL A 250 -15.44 -5.12 9.86
C VAL A 250 -16.18 -6.37 10.31
N THR A 251 -17.02 -6.29 11.34
CA THR A 251 -17.76 -7.44 11.88
C THR A 251 -18.62 -8.11 10.79
N ARG A 252 -19.30 -7.32 9.94
CA ARG A 252 -20.09 -7.86 8.82
C ARG A 252 -19.23 -8.64 7.83
N VAL A 253 -18.10 -8.07 7.41
CA VAL A 253 -17.21 -8.72 6.43
C VAL A 253 -16.54 -9.96 7.04
N VAL A 254 -16.10 -9.88 8.30
CA VAL A 254 -15.53 -11.02 9.02
C VAL A 254 -16.56 -12.14 9.14
N GLY A 255 -17.81 -11.83 9.50
CA GLY A 255 -18.89 -12.82 9.53
C GLY A 255 -19.06 -13.57 8.21
N ARG A 256 -19.06 -12.85 7.08
CA ARG A 256 -19.10 -13.47 5.74
C ARG A 256 -17.89 -14.39 5.49
N LEU A 257 -16.68 -13.93 5.81
CA LEU A 257 -15.45 -14.70 5.63
C LEU A 257 -15.38 -15.94 6.53
N VAL A 258 -16.03 -15.91 7.69
CA VAL A 258 -16.21 -17.08 8.55
C VAL A 258 -17.21 -18.05 7.93
N THR A 259 -18.36 -17.56 7.44
CA THR A 259 -19.36 -18.39 6.76
C THR A 259 -18.80 -19.10 5.53
N THR A 260 -17.92 -18.45 4.76
CA THR A 260 -17.27 -19.06 3.58
C THR A 260 -16.07 -19.94 3.94
N GLY A 261 -15.70 -20.03 5.23
CA GLY A 261 -14.57 -20.82 5.69
C GLY A 261 -13.20 -20.23 5.39
N ALA A 262 -13.11 -18.97 4.95
CA ALA A 262 -11.82 -18.29 4.72
C ALA A 262 -11.15 -17.87 6.05
N LEU A 263 -11.95 -17.59 7.09
CA LEU A 263 -11.48 -17.20 8.40
C LEU A 263 -12.06 -18.07 9.50
N ARG A 264 -11.25 -18.32 10.53
CA ARG A 264 -11.72 -18.80 11.83
C ARG A 264 -11.76 -17.62 12.80
N ALA A 265 -12.93 -17.34 13.34
CA ALA A 265 -13.13 -16.32 14.37
C ALA A 265 -13.04 -16.93 15.78
N ASP A 266 -13.08 -16.05 16.79
CA ASP A 266 -13.10 -16.42 18.21
C ASP A 266 -11.97 -17.35 18.67
N CYS A 267 -10.84 -17.34 17.97
CA CYS A 267 -9.71 -18.20 18.30
C CYS A 267 -9.03 -17.69 19.58
N ILE A 268 -8.93 -18.57 20.58
CA ILE A 268 -8.13 -18.35 21.78
C ILE A 268 -6.69 -18.78 21.47
N VAL A 269 -5.76 -17.84 21.67
CA VAL A 269 -4.34 -18.08 21.45
C VAL A 269 -3.61 -18.03 22.79
N ASP A 270 -2.95 -19.14 23.12
CA ASP A 270 -2.27 -19.28 24.41
C ASP A 270 -1.15 -18.23 24.51
N GLY A 271 -1.24 -17.37 25.53
CA GLY A 271 -0.30 -16.26 25.77
C GLY A 271 -0.73 -14.91 25.18
N TRP A 272 -1.86 -14.80 24.47
CA TRP A 272 -2.40 -13.53 24.01
C TRP A 272 -3.75 -13.20 24.65
N PRO A 273 -4.03 -11.91 24.93
CA PRO A 273 -5.34 -11.50 25.41
C PRO A 273 -6.37 -11.50 24.27
N GLY A 274 -7.63 -11.70 24.64
CA GLY A 274 -8.78 -11.52 23.76
C GLY A 274 -8.96 -12.64 22.72
N ARG A 275 -9.77 -12.34 21.71
CA ARG A 275 -10.13 -13.26 20.63
C ARG A 275 -9.50 -12.84 19.32
N TRP A 276 -9.03 -13.82 18.57
CA TRP A 276 -8.28 -13.62 17.34
C TRP A 276 -8.98 -14.22 16.12
N LEU A 277 -8.71 -13.61 14.98
CA LEU A 277 -9.05 -14.10 13.65
C LEU A 277 -7.81 -14.81 13.10
N VAL A 278 -8.00 -16.00 12.54
CA VAL A 278 -6.93 -16.80 11.95
C VAL A 278 -7.37 -17.22 10.57
N HIS A 279 -6.53 -17.02 9.56
CA HIS A 279 -6.83 -17.52 8.23
C HIS A 279 -6.94 -19.05 8.27
N ALA A 280 -7.94 -19.58 7.58
CA ALA A 280 -8.18 -21.02 7.50
C ALA A 280 -7.10 -21.75 6.70
#